data_AF-A0A931CTY9-F1
#
_entry.id   AF-A0A931CTY9-F1
#
_cell.length_a   1.000
_cell.length_b   1.000
_cell.length_c   1.000
_cell.angle_alpha   90.00
_cell.angle_beta   90.00
_cell.angle_gamma   90.00
#
_symmetry.space_group_name_H-M   'P 1'
#
loop_
_entity.id
_entity.type
_entity.pdbx_description
1 polymer ?
#
loop_
_entity_poly.entity_id
_entity_poly.type
_entity_poly.pdbx_seq_one_letter_code
_entity_poly.pdbx_strand_id
1 'polypeptide(L)'
;MKGILSIWRAARLVFFTGLILVCTGIFLLTLLILYTASDLPRLPEDLSRIIETPQSLVYNASGQVVLRLGERESVPLNRVSPDFINAIVATEDHRFFQHHGINKLRTAKALYVTLFEPGRVEGAS
;
A
#
# COMPACT_ATOMS: atom_id res chain seq x y z
N MET A 1 -31.87 -4.35 44.42
CA MET A 1 -31.91 -5.12 43.14
C MET A 1 -31.98 -4.26 41.87
N LYS A 2 -32.60 -3.06 41.86
CA LYS A 2 -32.69 -2.21 40.64
C LYS A 2 -31.34 -1.66 40.13
N GLY A 3 -30.37 -1.41 41.02
CA GLY A 3 -29.04 -0.88 40.66
C GLY A 3 -28.18 -1.86 39.85
N ILE A 4 -28.10 -3.13 40.27
CA ILE A 4 -27.36 -4.18 39.55
C ILE A 4 -27.92 -4.37 38.13
N LEU A 5 -29.25 -4.38 37.96
CA LEU A 5 -29.88 -4.58 36.66
C LEU A 5 -29.62 -3.40 35.69
N SER A 6 -29.45 -2.19 36.22
CA SER A 6 -29.09 -0.99 35.44
C SER A 6 -27.65 -1.07 34.91
N ILE A 7 -26.71 -1.52 35.75
CA ILE A 7 -25.29 -1.69 35.38
C ILE A 7 -25.12 -2.70 34.26
N TRP A 8 -25.80 -3.86 34.35
CA TRP A 8 -25.78 -4.87 33.28
C TRP A 8 -26.37 -4.38 31.97
N ARG A 9 -27.43 -3.57 32.02
CA ARG A 9 -28.02 -2.95 30.82
C ARG A 9 -27.08 -1.95 30.17
N ALA A 10 -26.41 -1.12 30.97
CA ALA A 10 -25.42 -0.16 30.49
C ALA A 10 -24.20 -0.89 29.88
N ALA A 11 -23.65 -1.89 30.56
CA ALA A 11 -22.53 -2.69 30.06
C ALA A 11 -22.88 -3.39 28.73
N ARG A 12 -24.08 -3.96 28.64
CA ARG A 12 -24.59 -4.58 27.41
C ARG A 12 -24.74 -3.57 26.28
N LEU A 13 -25.24 -2.37 26.58
CA LEU A 13 -25.40 -1.31 25.58
C LEU A 13 -24.03 -0.87 25.06
N VAL A 14 -23.07 -0.59 25.94
CA VAL A 14 -21.69 -0.22 25.57
C VAL A 14 -21.02 -1.30 24.73
N PHE A 15 -21.22 -2.57 25.07
CA PHE A 15 -20.68 -3.69 24.29
C PHE A 15 -21.26 -3.73 22.87
N PHE A 16 -22.59 -3.66 22.73
CA PHE A 16 -23.22 -3.72 21.41
C PHE A 16 -22.97 -2.47 20.56
N THR A 17 -22.90 -1.28 21.17
CA THR A 17 -22.52 -0.07 20.43
C THR A 17 -21.08 -0.14 19.95
N GLY A 18 -20.15 -0.60 20.79
CA GLY A 18 -18.76 -0.84 20.40
C GLY A 18 -18.64 -1.86 19.26
N LEU A 19 -19.39 -2.96 19.34
CA LEU A 19 -19.42 -3.98 18.29
C LEU A 19 -19.96 -3.42 16.96
N ILE A 20 -21.04 -2.63 17.00
CA ILE A 20 -21.60 -1.97 15.82
C ILE A 20 -20.56 -1.04 15.19
N LEU A 21 -19.87 -0.21 15.98
CA LEU A 21 -18.85 0.71 15.47
C LEU A 21 -17.69 -0.03 14.79
N VAL A 22 -17.21 -1.14 15.36
CA VAL A 22 -16.16 -1.97 14.76
C VAL A 22 -16.64 -2.59 13.45
N CYS A 23 -17.84 -3.17 13.42
CA CYS A 23 -18.42 -3.76 12.22
C CYS A 23 -18.62 -2.71 11.11
N THR A 24 -19.14 -1.53 11.45
CA THR A 24 -19.29 -0.42 10.51
C THR A 24 -17.93 0.05 10.00
N GLY A 25 -16.92 0.16 10.86
CA GLY A 25 -15.55 0.51 10.46
C GLY A 25 -14.95 -0.48 9.46
N ILE A 26 -15.06 -1.78 9.72
CA ILE A 26 -14.61 -2.84 8.81
C ILE A 26 -15.37 -2.78 7.48
N PHE A 27 -16.69 -2.57 7.53
CA PHE A 27 -17.51 -2.46 6.33
C PHE A 27 -17.09 -1.27 5.46
N LEU A 28 -16.92 -0.09 6.06
CA LEU A 28 -16.47 1.12 5.36
C LEU A 28 -15.05 0.95 4.78
N LEU A 29 -14.13 0.34 5.54
CA LEU A 29 -12.77 0.06 5.06
C LEU A 29 -12.81 -0.90 3.86
N THR A 30 -13.63 -1.93 3.92
CA THR A 30 -13.79 -2.89 2.81
C THR A 30 -14.36 -2.21 1.58
N LEU A 31 -15.39 -1.37 1.73
CA LEU A 31 -15.93 -0.60 0.62
C LEU A 31 -14.90 0.34 0.00
N LEU A 32 -14.08 1.00 0.83
CA LEU A 32 -12.99 1.85 0.35
C LEU A 32 -11.96 1.05 -0.46
N ILE A 33 -11.57 -0.13 0.04
CA ILE A 33 -10.63 -1.02 -0.67
C ILE A 33 -11.24 -1.45 -2.00
N LEU A 34 -12.51 -1.89 -2.04
CA LEU A 34 -13.15 -2.33 -3.28
C LEU A 34 -13.34 -1.17 -4.28
N TYR A 35 -13.68 0.01 -3.79
CA TYR A 35 -13.82 1.23 -4.60
C TYR A 35 -12.50 1.66 -5.23
N THR A 36 -11.39 1.55 -4.50
CA THR A 36 -10.06 1.90 -5.02
C THR A 36 -9.45 0.76 -5.84
N ALA A 37 -9.79 -0.49 -5.56
CA ALA A 37 -9.32 -1.66 -6.28
C ALA A 37 -9.78 -1.68 -7.76
N SER A 38 -10.91 -1.07 -8.10
CA SER A 38 -11.33 -0.98 -9.50
C SER A 38 -10.43 -0.10 -10.36
N ASP A 39 -9.73 0.85 -9.74
CA ASP A 39 -8.80 1.76 -10.43
C ASP A 39 -7.37 1.20 -10.51
N LEU A 40 -7.11 0.04 -9.89
CA LEU A 40 -5.79 -0.57 -9.94
C LEU A 40 -5.46 -1.05 -11.36
N PRO A 41 -4.22 -0.84 -11.84
CA PRO A 41 -3.78 -1.39 -13.11
C PRO A 41 -3.88 -2.92 -13.06
N ARG A 42 -4.42 -3.51 -14.13
CA ARG A 42 -4.50 -4.96 -14.25
C ARG A 42 -3.09 -5.53 -14.41
N LEU A 43 -2.77 -6.57 -13.65
CA LEU A 43 -1.53 -7.29 -13.82
C LEU A 43 -1.57 -8.07 -15.14
N PRO A 44 -0.47 -8.09 -15.91
CA PRO A 44 -0.35 -8.99 -17.06
C PRO A 44 -0.38 -10.44 -16.59
N GLU A 45 -0.87 -11.35 -17.45
CA GLU A 45 -0.88 -12.80 -17.16
C GLU A 45 0.53 -13.33 -16.90
N ASP A 46 1.51 -12.79 -17.63
CA ASP A 46 2.92 -13.02 -17.40
C ASP A 46 3.53 -11.86 -16.61
N LEU A 47 3.81 -12.11 -15.32
CA LEU A 47 4.42 -11.16 -14.40
C LEU A 47 5.78 -10.65 -14.90
N SER A 48 6.49 -11.39 -15.77
CA SER A 48 7.76 -10.91 -16.34
C SER A 48 7.59 -9.63 -17.16
N ARG A 49 6.39 -9.41 -17.73
CA ARG A 49 6.04 -8.21 -18.48
C ARG A 49 5.75 -6.98 -17.61
N ILE A 50 5.66 -7.12 -16.29
CA ILE A 50 5.49 -5.96 -15.37
C ILE A 50 6.69 -5.02 -15.47
N ILE A 51 7.87 -5.56 -15.75
CA ILE A 51 9.12 -4.80 -15.85
C ILE A 51 9.16 -4.01 -17.18
N GLU A 52 8.35 -4.39 -18.16
CA GLU A 52 8.21 -3.71 -19.45
C GLU A 52 7.26 -2.51 -19.31
N THR A 53 7.70 -1.48 -18.60
CA THR A 53 7.02 -0.18 -18.72
C THR A 53 7.22 0.32 -20.15
N PRO A 54 6.17 0.55 -20.94
CA PRO A 54 6.33 0.99 -22.31
C PRO A 54 7.02 2.35 -22.34
N GLN A 55 8.00 2.50 -23.23
CA GLN A 55 8.69 3.77 -23.44
C GLN A 55 7.68 4.85 -23.83
N SER A 56 7.88 6.06 -23.33
CA SER A 56 7.10 7.20 -23.79
C SER A 56 7.59 7.61 -25.18
N LEU A 57 6.69 7.60 -26.15
CA LEU A 57 7.00 7.93 -27.55
C LEU A 57 6.53 9.36 -27.86
N VAL A 58 7.42 10.19 -28.39
CA VAL A 58 7.10 11.52 -28.90
C VAL A 58 6.96 11.44 -30.41
N TYR A 59 5.84 11.96 -30.92
CA TYR A 59 5.51 11.95 -32.34
C TYR A 59 5.59 13.36 -32.93
N ASN A 60 5.94 13.48 -34.21
CA ASN A 60 5.78 14.72 -34.97
C ASN A 60 4.36 14.84 -35.57
N ALA A 61 4.08 15.96 -36.24
CA ALA A 61 2.78 16.23 -36.86
C ALA A 61 2.38 15.24 -37.96
N SER A 62 3.33 14.51 -38.55
CA SER A 62 3.07 13.44 -39.54
C SER A 62 2.90 12.06 -38.91
N GLY A 63 2.93 11.95 -37.58
CA GLY A 63 2.75 10.69 -36.85
C GLY A 63 4.00 9.81 -36.77
N GLN A 64 5.18 10.33 -37.11
CA GLN A 64 6.45 9.62 -36.98
C GLN A 64 7.06 9.83 -35.59
N VAL A 65 7.61 8.75 -35.01
CA VAL A 65 8.32 8.80 -33.73
C VAL A 65 9.62 9.58 -33.91
N VAL A 66 9.78 10.66 -33.14
CA VAL A 66 10.98 11.50 -33.12
C VAL A 66 11.84 11.30 -31.89
N LEU A 67 11.27 10.81 -30.78
CA LEU A 67 11.99 10.56 -29.54
C LEU A 67 11.36 9.42 -28.74
N ARG A 68 12.20 8.63 -28.09
CA ARG A 68 11.82 7.61 -27.11
C ARG A 68 12.37 8.04 -25.76
N LEU A 69 11.52 8.10 -24.75
CA LEU A 69 11.89 8.49 -23.39
C LEU A 69 11.70 7.30 -22.45
N GLY A 70 12.62 7.16 -21.50
CA GLY A 70 12.59 6.10 -20.49
C GLY A 70 13.11 4.76 -21.00
N GLU A 71 14.23 4.76 -21.73
CA GLU A 71 14.92 3.50 -22.04
C GLU A 71 15.35 2.81 -20.73
N ARG A 72 15.10 1.51 -20.65
CA ARG A 72 15.46 0.67 -19.50
C ARG A 72 16.11 -0.60 -20.02
N GLU A 73 17.14 -1.05 -19.33
CA GLU A 73 17.76 -2.35 -19.55
C GLU A 73 17.43 -3.25 -18.36
N SER A 74 16.82 -4.40 -18.63
CA SER A 74 16.53 -5.39 -17.60
C SER A 74 17.77 -6.25 -17.36
N VAL A 75 18.24 -6.29 -16.12
CA VAL A 75 19.40 -7.09 -15.70
C VAL A 75 18.93 -8.15 -14.71
N PRO A 76 19.26 -9.44 -14.92
CA PRO A 76 18.88 -10.48 -13.98
C PRO A 76 19.61 -10.26 -12.64
N LEU A 77 18.91 -10.54 -11.53
CA LEU A 77 19.40 -10.23 -10.17
C LEU A 77 20.74 -10.90 -9.84
N ASN A 78 21.03 -12.07 -10.44
CA ASN A 78 22.30 -12.78 -10.28
C ASN A 78 23.52 -12.07 -10.91
N ARG A 79 23.30 -11.05 -11.75
CA ARG A 79 24.36 -10.18 -12.30
C ARG A 79 24.53 -8.89 -11.51
N VAL A 80 23.71 -8.65 -10.50
CA VAL A 80 23.78 -7.47 -9.64
C VAL A 80 24.67 -7.76 -8.44
N SER A 81 25.56 -6.82 -8.09
CA SER A 81 26.42 -6.97 -6.91
C SER A 81 25.59 -7.17 -5.63
N PRO A 82 25.92 -8.14 -4.77
CA PRO A 82 25.28 -8.29 -3.46
C PRO A 82 25.33 -7.01 -2.62
N ASP A 83 26.43 -6.24 -2.70
CA ASP A 83 26.57 -4.98 -1.95
C ASP A 83 25.60 -3.92 -2.45
N PHE A 84 25.32 -3.89 -3.75
CA PHE A 84 24.32 -2.98 -4.31
C PHE A 84 22.91 -3.33 -3.83
N ILE A 85 22.56 -4.63 -3.84
CA ILE A 85 21.28 -5.11 -3.30
C ILE A 85 21.17 -4.74 -1.82
N ASN A 86 22.20 -5.01 -1.02
CA ASN A 86 22.23 -4.70 0.40
C ASN A 86 22.09 -3.19 0.66
N ALA A 87 22.75 -2.33 -0.12
CA ALA A 87 22.65 -0.88 0.02
C ALA A 87 21.23 -0.35 -0.25
N ILE A 88 20.58 -0.85 -1.32
CA ILE A 88 19.20 -0.48 -1.65
C ILE A 88 18.24 -0.97 -0.57
N VAL A 89 18.34 -2.25 -0.17
CA VAL A 89 17.49 -2.82 0.88
C VAL A 89 17.68 -2.05 2.19
N ALA A 90 18.92 -1.74 2.59
CA ALA A 90 19.16 -0.97 3.82
C ALA A 90 18.55 0.44 3.79
N THR A 91 18.48 1.08 2.62
CA THR A 91 17.98 2.45 2.46
C THR A 91 16.46 2.50 2.32
N GLU A 92 15.89 1.63 1.49
CA GLU A 92 14.45 1.65 1.14
C GLU A 92 13.60 0.82 2.10
N ASP A 93 14.04 -0.39 2.43
CA ASP A 93 13.31 -1.31 3.31
C ASP A 93 14.24 -2.34 3.96
N HIS A 94 14.84 -1.96 5.08
CA HIS A 94 15.77 -2.81 5.82
C HIS A 94 15.16 -4.14 6.33
N ARG A 95 13.83 -4.30 6.26
CA ARG A 95 13.11 -5.53 6.65
C ARG A 95 12.45 -6.23 5.48
N PHE A 96 12.81 -5.88 4.24
CA PHE A 96 12.23 -6.42 3.02
C PHE A 96 12.08 -7.95 3.06
N PHE A 97 13.15 -8.67 3.43
CA PHE A 97 13.15 -10.14 3.50
C PHE A 97 12.48 -10.73 4.74
N GLN A 98 12.07 -9.91 5.71
CA GLN A 98 11.41 -10.35 6.94
C GLN A 98 9.88 -10.32 6.86
N HIS A 99 9.33 -9.77 5.77
CA HIS A 99 7.88 -9.66 5.58
C HIS A 99 7.43 -9.99 4.17
N HIS A 100 6.17 -10.38 4.04
CA HIS A 100 5.57 -10.86 2.79
C HIS A 100 4.84 -9.72 2.05
N GLY A 101 5.55 -8.61 1.81
CA GLY A 101 5.07 -7.44 1.06
C GLY A 101 4.70 -6.22 1.92
N ILE A 102 3.88 -6.38 2.97
CA ILE A 102 3.46 -5.25 3.82
C ILE A 102 4.16 -5.30 5.18
N ASN A 103 4.93 -4.24 5.48
CA ASN A 103 5.50 -4.01 6.80
C ASN A 103 4.45 -3.43 7.76
N LYS A 104 3.68 -4.29 8.41
CA LYS A 104 2.56 -3.91 9.31
C LYS A 104 2.93 -2.83 10.33
N LEU A 105 4.13 -2.90 10.90
CA LEU A 105 4.59 -1.94 11.90
C LEU A 105 4.85 -0.56 11.28
N ARG A 106 5.56 -0.50 10.15
CA ARG A 106 5.78 0.76 9.43
C ARG A 106 4.48 1.33 8.86
N THR A 107 3.56 0.49 8.38
CA THR A 107 2.23 0.94 7.93
C THR A 107 1.44 1.59 9.06
N ALA A 108 1.42 0.97 10.26
CA ALA A 108 0.74 1.55 11.41
C ALA A 108 1.39 2.88 11.85
N LYS A 109 2.72 2.96 11.86
CA LYS A 109 3.46 4.20 12.13
C LYS A 109 3.13 5.28 11.10
N ALA A 110 3.22 4.97 9.81
CA ALA A 110 2.93 5.89 8.72
C ALA A 110 1.51 6.44 8.79
N LEU A 111 0.53 5.59 9.10
CA LEU A 111 -0.86 6.00 9.32
C LEU A 111 -0.99 6.95 10.51
N TYR A 112 -0.35 6.64 11.64
CA TYR A 112 -0.36 7.51 12.81
C TYR A 112 0.25 8.89 12.50
N VAL A 113 1.45 8.90 11.92
CA VAL A 113 2.14 10.15 11.58
C VAL A 113 1.31 10.99 10.61
N THR A 114 0.81 10.39 9.54
CA THR A 114 0.07 11.13 8.51
C THR A 114 -1.26 11.70 9.02
N LEU A 115 -1.92 11.03 9.97
CA LEU A 115 -3.20 11.49 10.51
C LEU A 115 -3.07 12.48 11.68
N PHE A 116 -2.02 12.34 12.49
CA PHE A 116 -1.89 13.07 13.75
C PHE A 116 -0.77 14.13 13.75
N GLU A 117 0.10 14.16 12.74
CA GLU A 117 1.17 15.14 12.63
C GLU A 117 0.98 16.03 11.38
N PRO A 118 0.34 17.21 11.52
CA PRO A 118 0.07 18.10 10.41
C PRO A 118 1.32 18.47 9.62
N GLY A 119 1.26 18.32 8.30
CA GLY A 119 2.36 18.65 7.39
C GLY A 119 3.43 17.58 7.25
N ARG A 120 3.32 16.43 7.96
CA ARG A 120 4.22 15.29 7.80
C ARG A 120 3.50 14.13 7.13
N VAL A 121 4.09 13.61 6.05
CA VAL A 121 3.59 12.43 5.33
C VAL A 121 4.70 11.38 5.32
N GLU A 122 4.40 10.19 5.84
CA GLU A 122 5.34 9.07 5.87
C GLU A 122 4.82 7.91 5.02
N GLY A 123 5.74 7.24 4.32
CA GLY A 123 5.48 5.98 3.63
C GLY A 123 5.62 4.77 4.54
N ALA A 124 5.06 3.64 4.11
CA ALA A 124 5.07 2.39 4.87
C ALA A 124 6.22 1.41 4.50
N SER A 125 7.04 1.76 3.50
CA SER A 125 8.25 1.03 3.06
C SER A 125 9.42 1.40 3.93
#